data_AF-A0A1V8T8C5-F1
#
_entry.id   AF-A0A1V8T8C5-F1
#
_cell.length_a   1.000
_cell.length_b   1.000
_cell.length_c   1.000
_cell.angle_alpha   90.00
_cell.angle_beta   90.00
_cell.angle_gamma   90.00
#
_symmetry.space_group_name_H-M   'P 1'
#
loop_
_entity.id
_entity.type
_entity.pdbx_description
1 polymer ?
#
loop_
_entity_poly.entity_id
_entity_poly.type
_entity_poly.pdbx_seq_one_letter_code
_entity_poly.pdbx_strand_id
1 'polypeptide(L)'
;MDEPFTLVPSPTSPPSTKPLYPTLLSLTSAKTADHDLQFTAFLRTAHPSNIVTCTPMYNANLLAFARAGYASATRDTATDSLSTWRGYVPPRTRSGQGGLAEQVHFAKYIYIFGDIAYVLYTVGAMQYILAERSDSEDALGPSGSTDNLILAIGAWQSSMNGTVWVFDGYWTRSADLYKEVEKASWDKVILKESMKKDLTSVIERFFDSKEVYEDLGVPWKRGLIFGGPPGNGKTISIKALMHTLLFERAEPIPTLYVKSAPNSYSIRAVFTQARALAPCLLVLEDIETIVTPNTRSYFFNELDGLENNDGLFVVASTNFLERLDPGLSKRPSRFDRTYIFPLPDLKERVMYCEFWRSKLKHKKSIDFPLEMCNPMAAVTDDFSFAFLQECFVATLLIIARRQQDRDGTDDGGDDEDLRKWRRYELFKVFEEQAKLLRKQLEGSKTVAVETMTLSEARLQVDVQVEALPVRGLRRSDSTEGQLLVLHAEASEDVLPDLPYQAKKQYVINSAAWAAKQ
;
A
#
# COMPACT_ATOMS: atom_id res chain seq x y z
N MET A 1 -68.91 4.92 -52.32
CA MET A 1 -69.36 3.73 -51.59
C MET A 1 -68.26 3.42 -50.62
N ASP A 2 -68.54 3.61 -49.33
CA ASP A 2 -67.56 3.49 -48.26
C ASP A 2 -67.37 2.02 -47.88
N GLU A 3 -66.13 1.54 -47.83
CA GLU A 3 -65.82 0.29 -47.12
C GLU A 3 -65.60 0.60 -45.63
N PRO A 4 -66.25 -0.14 -44.71
CA PRO A 4 -66.09 0.10 -43.28
C PRO A 4 -64.75 -0.48 -42.79
N PHE A 5 -63.88 0.40 -42.28
CA PHE A 5 -62.68 -0.01 -41.55
C PHE A 5 -63.08 -0.86 -40.32
N THR A 6 -62.70 -2.14 -40.33
CA THR A 6 -62.91 -3.03 -39.19
C THR A 6 -61.74 -2.87 -38.21
N LEU A 7 -62.00 -2.24 -37.07
CA LEU A 7 -61.03 -2.17 -35.97
C LEU A 7 -60.92 -3.53 -35.28
N VAL A 8 -59.80 -4.22 -35.50
CA VAL A 8 -59.44 -5.41 -34.70
C VAL A 8 -58.94 -4.93 -33.32
N PRO A 9 -59.50 -5.40 -32.20
CA PRO A 9 -58.96 -5.07 -30.88
C PRO A 9 -57.56 -5.67 -30.73
N SER A 10 -56.56 -4.85 -30.42
CA SER A 10 -55.27 -5.36 -29.96
C SER A 10 -55.48 -6.17 -28.68
N PRO A 11 -54.94 -7.40 -28.57
CA PRO A 11 -55.07 -8.19 -27.34
C PRO A 11 -54.25 -7.53 -26.23
N THR A 12 -54.92 -6.79 -25.35
CA THR A 12 -54.32 -6.17 -24.15
C THR A 12 -54.08 -7.20 -23.05
N SER A 13 -53.24 -8.18 -23.35
CA SER A 13 -52.57 -9.03 -22.38
C SER A 13 -51.09 -8.67 -22.44
N PRO A 14 -50.44 -8.20 -21.37
CA PRO A 14 -48.99 -8.09 -21.38
C PRO A 14 -48.41 -9.47 -21.71
N PRO A 15 -47.36 -9.57 -22.55
CA PRO A 15 -46.77 -10.85 -22.86
C PRO A 15 -46.37 -11.53 -21.54
N SER A 16 -46.79 -12.78 -21.37
CA SER A 16 -46.44 -13.60 -20.21
C SER A 16 -44.91 -13.74 -20.13
N THR A 17 -44.29 -12.80 -19.42
CA THR A 17 -42.88 -12.82 -19.11
C THR A 17 -42.67 -13.94 -18.11
N LYS A 18 -42.40 -15.15 -18.63
CA LYS A 18 -41.93 -16.26 -17.80
C LYS A 18 -40.84 -15.71 -16.88
N PRO A 19 -40.94 -15.89 -15.55
CA PRO A 19 -39.95 -15.33 -14.64
C PRO A 19 -38.57 -15.84 -15.05
N LEU A 20 -37.61 -14.92 -15.17
CA LEU A 20 -36.26 -15.25 -15.64
C LEU A 20 -35.52 -16.15 -14.63
N TYR A 21 -35.88 -16.06 -13.35
CA TYR A 21 -35.18 -16.72 -12.25
C TYR A 21 -35.15 -18.25 -12.34
N PRO A 22 -36.26 -18.99 -12.59
CA PRO A 22 -36.20 -20.42 -12.89
C PRO A 22 -35.28 -20.79 -14.07
N THR A 23 -35.24 -19.97 -15.11
CA THR A 23 -34.36 -20.19 -16.28
C THR A 23 -32.89 -19.99 -15.90
N LEU A 24 -32.58 -18.90 -15.19
CA LEU A 24 -31.23 -18.62 -14.68
C LEU A 24 -30.76 -19.75 -13.75
N LEU A 25 -31.60 -20.16 -12.79
CA LEU A 25 -31.31 -21.23 -11.86
C LEU A 25 -31.06 -22.56 -12.58
N SER A 26 -31.86 -22.89 -13.60
CA SER A 26 -31.64 -24.09 -14.43
C SER A 26 -30.30 -24.04 -15.17
N LEU A 27 -29.98 -22.90 -15.81
CA LEU A 27 -28.72 -22.71 -16.54
C LEU A 27 -27.47 -22.72 -15.64
N THR A 28 -27.63 -22.41 -14.35
CA THR A 28 -26.53 -22.30 -13.37
C THR A 28 -26.54 -23.40 -12.29
N SER A 29 -27.40 -24.42 -12.45
CA SER A 29 -27.54 -25.55 -11.51
C SER A 29 -26.53 -26.70 -11.71
N ALA A 30 -25.70 -26.63 -12.74
CA ALA A 30 -24.53 -27.51 -12.82
C ALA A 30 -23.59 -27.25 -11.63
N LYS A 31 -22.92 -28.30 -11.14
CA LYS A 31 -22.08 -28.29 -9.91
C LYS A 31 -20.97 -27.22 -9.82
N THR A 32 -20.72 -26.47 -10.90
CA THR A 32 -19.64 -25.46 -11.02
C THR A 32 -20.06 -24.20 -11.78
N ALA A 33 -21.35 -23.93 -12.00
CA ALA A 33 -21.78 -22.81 -12.85
C ALA A 33 -21.96 -21.48 -12.10
N ASP A 34 -22.61 -21.47 -10.93
CA ASP A 34 -22.63 -20.33 -10.00
C ASP A 34 -22.81 -20.85 -8.57
N HIS A 35 -21.75 -20.80 -7.76
CA HIS A 35 -21.81 -21.30 -6.38
C HIS A 35 -22.74 -20.46 -5.51
N ASP A 36 -22.77 -19.14 -5.69
CA ASP A 36 -23.49 -18.25 -4.79
C ASP A 36 -25.00 -18.32 -5.02
N LEU A 37 -25.43 -18.49 -6.28
CA LEU A 37 -26.83 -18.77 -6.57
C LEU A 37 -27.26 -20.13 -6.01
N GLN A 38 -26.43 -21.17 -6.13
CA GLN A 38 -26.76 -22.51 -5.58
C GLN A 38 -26.85 -22.50 -4.06
N PHE A 39 -25.89 -21.88 -3.35
CA PHE A 39 -25.94 -21.77 -1.89
C PHE A 39 -27.13 -20.93 -1.43
N THR A 40 -27.42 -19.80 -2.09
CA THR A 40 -28.59 -18.96 -1.76
C THR A 40 -29.91 -19.73 -1.95
N ALA A 41 -30.06 -20.45 -3.06
CA ALA A 41 -31.26 -21.24 -3.32
C ALA A 41 -31.43 -22.39 -2.32
N PHE A 42 -30.33 -23.09 -1.98
CA PHE A 42 -30.32 -24.14 -0.96
C PHE A 42 -30.70 -23.60 0.42
N LEU A 43 -30.06 -22.52 0.88
CA LEU A 43 -30.31 -21.93 2.19
C LEU A 43 -31.75 -21.42 2.34
N ARG A 44 -32.31 -20.78 1.31
CA ARG A 44 -33.74 -20.36 1.30
C ARG A 44 -34.70 -21.56 1.39
N THR A 45 -34.33 -22.70 0.79
CA THR A 45 -35.14 -23.93 0.84
C THR A 45 -35.05 -24.61 2.21
N ALA A 46 -33.86 -24.61 2.82
CA ALA A 46 -33.62 -25.19 4.14
C ALA A 46 -34.14 -24.33 5.30
N HIS A 47 -34.22 -23.01 5.11
CA HIS A 47 -34.58 -22.03 6.14
C HIS A 47 -35.71 -21.09 5.66
N PRO A 48 -36.94 -21.60 5.43
CA PRO A 48 -38.05 -20.83 4.85
C PRO A 48 -38.59 -19.72 5.76
N SER A 49 -38.27 -19.75 7.06
CA SER A 49 -38.57 -18.70 8.04
C SER A 49 -37.53 -17.57 8.08
N ASN A 50 -36.44 -17.69 7.32
CA ASN A 50 -35.32 -16.75 7.36
C ASN A 50 -35.16 -16.00 6.03
N ILE A 51 -34.77 -14.73 6.14
CA ILE A 51 -34.23 -13.98 5.00
C ILE A 51 -32.75 -14.31 4.86
N VAL A 52 -32.35 -14.73 3.67
CA VAL A 52 -30.94 -15.03 3.32
C VAL A 52 -30.34 -13.82 2.59
N THR A 53 -29.42 -13.13 3.26
CA THR A 53 -28.61 -12.05 2.68
C THR A 53 -27.18 -12.55 2.41
N CYS A 54 -26.69 -12.38 1.18
CA CYS A 54 -25.31 -12.71 0.82
C CYS A 54 -24.45 -11.44 0.78
N THR A 55 -23.27 -11.44 1.41
CA THR A 55 -22.30 -10.34 1.36
C THR A 55 -20.85 -10.84 1.29
N PRO A 56 -19.99 -10.29 0.42
CA PRO A 56 -18.57 -10.64 0.38
C PRO A 56 -17.83 -10.08 1.60
N MET A 57 -16.86 -10.85 2.12
CA MET A 57 -16.08 -10.51 3.32
C MET A 57 -15.25 -9.22 3.18
N TYR A 58 -14.92 -8.79 1.96
CA TYR A 58 -14.27 -7.51 1.72
C TYR A 58 -15.22 -6.30 1.81
N ASN A 59 -16.53 -6.50 1.66
CA ASN A 59 -17.54 -5.46 1.81
C ASN A 59 -17.94 -5.29 3.29
N ALA A 60 -18.35 -6.37 3.96
CA ALA A 60 -18.67 -6.36 5.38
C ALA A 60 -18.00 -7.57 6.05
N ASN A 61 -17.05 -7.35 6.97
CA ASN A 61 -16.30 -8.45 7.60
C ASN A 61 -16.88 -8.81 8.98
N LEU A 62 -17.88 -9.70 9.01
CA LEU A 62 -18.64 -10.05 10.21
C LEU A 62 -17.73 -10.65 11.30
N LEU A 63 -16.81 -11.55 10.92
CA LEU A 63 -15.91 -12.21 11.87
C LEU A 63 -14.84 -11.24 12.43
N ALA A 64 -14.42 -10.23 11.67
CA ALA A 64 -13.52 -9.19 12.19
C ALA A 64 -14.27 -8.23 13.13
N PHE A 65 -15.49 -7.83 12.80
CA PHE A 65 -16.34 -7.00 13.65
C PHE A 65 -16.64 -7.66 15.00
N ALA A 66 -16.95 -8.96 15.00
CA ALA A 66 -17.13 -9.74 16.22
C ALA A 66 -15.83 -9.86 17.04
N ARG A 67 -14.69 -10.14 16.39
CA ARG A 67 -13.37 -10.17 17.08
C ARG A 67 -12.95 -8.82 17.66
N ALA A 68 -13.45 -7.72 17.11
CA ALA A 68 -13.24 -6.37 17.64
C ALA A 68 -14.18 -6.03 18.81
N GLY A 69 -15.07 -6.94 19.22
CA GLY A 69 -15.92 -6.81 20.41
C GLY A 69 -17.31 -6.21 20.18
N TYR A 70 -17.68 -5.90 18.93
CA TYR A 70 -18.97 -5.28 18.60
C TYR A 70 -20.11 -6.27 18.37
N ALA A 71 -19.78 -7.57 18.26
CA ALA A 71 -20.71 -8.68 18.09
C ALA A 71 -20.07 -9.96 18.66
N SER A 72 -20.83 -11.04 18.79
CA SER A 72 -20.30 -12.37 19.07
C SER A 72 -20.48 -13.31 17.89
N ALA A 73 -19.53 -14.22 17.69
CA ALA A 73 -19.54 -15.20 16.60
C ALA A 73 -19.04 -16.55 17.13
N THR A 74 -19.96 -17.42 17.53
CA THR A 74 -19.65 -18.75 18.08
C THR A 74 -19.79 -19.78 16.97
N ARG A 75 -18.71 -20.52 16.68
CA ARG A 75 -18.71 -21.55 15.62
C ARG A 75 -19.63 -22.70 16.03
N ASP A 76 -20.58 -23.06 15.19
CA ASP A 76 -21.47 -24.19 15.38
C ASP A 76 -20.93 -25.42 14.63
N THR A 77 -20.16 -26.24 15.36
CA THR A 77 -19.69 -27.55 14.90
C THR A 77 -20.58 -28.70 15.40
N ALA A 78 -21.71 -28.39 16.04
CA ALA A 78 -22.65 -29.39 16.55
C ALA A 78 -23.70 -29.74 15.50
N THR A 79 -24.09 -28.78 14.66
CA THR A 79 -25.09 -28.97 13.59
C THR A 79 -24.53 -28.93 12.18
N ASP A 80 -23.26 -28.57 11.99
CA ASP A 80 -22.64 -28.49 10.66
C ASP A 80 -21.13 -28.80 10.67
N SER A 81 -20.58 -29.03 9.48
CA SER A 81 -19.17 -29.33 9.26
C SER A 81 -18.28 -28.08 9.23
N LEU A 82 -16.96 -28.30 9.28
CA LEU A 82 -15.94 -27.26 9.26
C LEU A 82 -14.89 -27.59 8.19
N SER A 83 -14.55 -26.62 7.34
CA SER A 83 -13.39 -26.69 6.44
C SER A 83 -12.47 -25.50 6.70
N THR A 84 -11.25 -25.80 7.12
CA THR A 84 -10.25 -24.81 7.54
C THR A 84 -8.87 -25.19 7.05
N TRP A 85 -8.09 -24.22 6.60
CA TRP A 85 -6.65 -24.35 6.47
C TRP A 85 -5.97 -23.82 7.73
N ARG A 86 -4.96 -24.53 8.21
CA ARG A 86 -4.15 -24.10 9.35
C ARG A 86 -2.72 -23.91 8.89
N GLY A 87 -2.23 -22.67 8.96
CA GLY A 87 -0.93 -22.27 8.46
C GLY A 87 -0.04 -21.75 9.57
N TYR A 88 1.26 -21.98 9.45
CA TYR A 88 2.25 -21.28 10.26
C TYR A 88 2.45 -19.88 9.70
N VAL A 89 2.17 -18.85 10.50
CA VAL A 89 2.53 -17.47 10.21
C VAL A 89 3.92 -17.24 10.80
N PRO A 90 4.98 -17.11 9.98
CA PRO A 90 6.32 -16.90 10.50
C PRO A 90 6.39 -15.58 11.29
N PRO A 91 7.22 -15.54 12.34
CA PRO A 91 7.45 -14.32 13.10
C PRO A 91 8.14 -13.30 12.19
N ARG A 92 7.86 -12.00 12.40
CA ARG A 92 8.53 -10.93 11.64
C ARG A 92 10.03 -10.81 11.93
N THR A 93 10.50 -11.42 13.02
CA THR A 93 11.91 -11.50 13.40
C THR A 93 12.29 -12.95 13.67
N ARG A 94 13.54 -13.35 13.40
CA ARG A 94 14.04 -14.71 13.69
C ARG A 94 13.95 -15.12 15.16
N SER A 95 13.82 -14.17 16.08
CA SER A 95 13.70 -14.37 17.52
C SER A 95 12.27 -14.43 18.05
N GLY A 96 11.27 -14.07 17.23
CA GLY A 96 9.87 -14.24 17.61
C GLY A 96 9.45 -15.71 17.52
N GLN A 97 8.41 -16.09 18.24
CA GLN A 97 7.66 -17.31 17.93
C GLN A 97 6.62 -16.96 16.85
N GLY A 98 6.53 -17.77 15.81
CA GLY A 98 5.47 -17.62 14.82
C GLY A 98 4.12 -18.07 15.39
N GLY A 99 3.03 -17.59 14.77
CA GLY A 99 1.68 -17.98 15.12
C GLY A 99 1.20 -19.17 14.31
N LEU A 100 0.17 -19.86 14.79
CA LEU A 100 -0.72 -20.63 13.92
C LEU A 100 -1.89 -19.72 13.54
N ALA A 101 -2.10 -19.49 12.25
CA ALA A 101 -3.33 -18.90 11.74
C ALA A 101 -4.28 -20.00 11.25
N GLU A 102 -5.57 -19.72 11.34
CA GLU A 102 -6.64 -20.52 10.77
C GLU A 102 -7.37 -19.66 9.73
N GLN A 103 -7.45 -20.17 8.50
CA GLN A 103 -8.29 -19.62 7.44
C GLN A 103 -9.51 -20.53 7.29
N VAL A 104 -10.69 -19.97 7.49
CA VAL A 104 -11.96 -20.69 7.37
C VAL A 104 -12.41 -20.65 5.92
N HIS A 105 -12.61 -21.82 5.32
CA HIS A 105 -13.17 -21.99 3.97
C HIS A 105 -14.65 -22.34 4.00
N PHE A 106 -15.08 -23.10 4.99
CA PHE A 106 -16.50 -23.37 5.28
C PHE A 106 -16.71 -23.44 6.78
N ALA A 107 -17.69 -22.72 7.32
CA ALA A 107 -18.16 -22.89 8.69
C ALA A 107 -19.54 -22.24 8.89
N LYS A 108 -20.28 -22.81 9.83
CA LYS A 108 -21.49 -22.22 10.42
C LYS A 108 -21.15 -21.52 11.74
N TYR A 109 -21.85 -20.42 12.03
CA TYR A 109 -21.76 -19.67 13.28
C TYR A 109 -23.16 -19.30 13.78
N ILE A 110 -23.32 -19.34 15.10
CA ILE A 110 -24.32 -18.54 15.81
C ILE A 110 -23.70 -17.15 15.98
N TYR A 111 -24.30 -16.15 15.34
CA TYR A 111 -23.81 -14.77 15.34
C TYR A 111 -24.81 -13.88 16.08
N ILE A 112 -24.36 -13.07 17.03
CA ILE A 112 -25.25 -12.21 17.83
C ILE A 112 -24.74 -10.77 17.76
N PHE A 113 -25.61 -9.84 17.36
CA PHE A 113 -25.36 -8.41 17.31
C PHE A 113 -26.52 -7.65 17.96
N GLY A 114 -26.21 -6.84 18.98
CA GLY A 114 -27.23 -6.38 19.92
C GLY A 114 -27.95 -7.58 20.54
N ASP A 115 -29.29 -7.52 20.55
CA ASP A 115 -30.16 -8.60 21.04
C ASP A 115 -30.60 -9.57 19.92
N ILE A 116 -30.09 -9.41 18.69
CA ILE A 116 -30.52 -10.21 17.53
C ILE A 116 -29.53 -11.33 17.24
N ALA A 117 -30.03 -12.55 17.14
CA ALA A 117 -29.29 -13.74 16.71
C ALA A 117 -29.51 -14.04 15.22
N TYR A 118 -28.43 -14.41 14.54
CA TYR A 118 -28.38 -14.77 13.13
C TYR A 118 -27.66 -16.12 12.99
N VAL A 119 -28.02 -16.89 11.96
CA VAL A 119 -27.17 -18.00 11.50
C VAL A 119 -26.27 -17.46 10.40
N LEU A 120 -24.96 -17.54 10.60
CA LEU A 120 -23.95 -17.07 9.64
C LEU A 120 -23.21 -18.26 9.04
N TYR A 121 -23.23 -18.37 7.72
CA TYR A 121 -22.37 -19.27 6.96
C TYR A 121 -21.25 -18.49 6.28
N THR A 122 -20.00 -18.93 6.46
CA THR A 122 -18.86 -18.42 5.68
C THR A 122 -18.46 -19.45 4.64
N VAL A 123 -18.39 -19.07 3.36
CA VAL A 123 -18.02 -19.95 2.24
C VAL A 123 -16.99 -19.24 1.35
N GLY A 124 -15.72 -19.63 1.46
CA GLY A 124 -14.62 -18.97 0.75
C GLY A 124 -14.50 -17.49 1.13
N ALA A 125 -14.78 -16.60 0.18
CA ALA A 125 -14.81 -15.14 0.39
C ALA A 125 -16.22 -14.58 0.67
N MET A 126 -17.26 -15.41 0.60
CA MET A 126 -18.66 -15.02 0.74
C MET A 126 -19.22 -15.37 2.12
N GLN A 127 -20.20 -14.61 2.56
CA GLN A 127 -20.90 -14.81 3.83
C GLN A 127 -22.40 -14.75 3.59
N TYR A 128 -23.14 -15.68 4.20
CA TYR A 128 -24.59 -15.77 4.12
C TYR A 128 -25.16 -15.57 5.51
N ILE A 129 -25.94 -14.51 5.67
CA ILE A 129 -26.58 -14.09 6.91
C ILE A 129 -28.04 -14.52 6.83
N LEU A 130 -28.46 -15.37 7.75
CA LEU A 130 -29.84 -15.79 7.92
C LEU A 130 -30.42 -15.05 9.12
N ALA A 131 -31.26 -14.05 8.86
CA ALA A 131 -32.06 -13.35 9.87
C ALA A 131 -33.45 -13.99 9.95
N GLU A 132 -34.05 -14.03 11.14
CA GLU A 132 -35.47 -14.41 11.28
C GLU A 132 -36.35 -13.32 10.65
N ARG A 133 -37.33 -13.73 9.83
CA ARG A 133 -38.17 -12.83 9.07
C ARG A 133 -39.33 -12.32 9.93
N SER A 134 -39.51 -11.00 10.02
CA SER A 134 -40.70 -10.42 10.67
C SER A 134 -41.94 -10.47 9.76
N ASP A 135 -43.14 -10.41 10.35
CA ASP A 135 -44.42 -10.51 9.60
C ASP A 135 -44.61 -9.44 8.52
N SER A 136 -43.85 -8.33 8.60
CA SER A 136 -43.85 -7.23 7.63
C SER A 136 -42.85 -7.36 6.49
N GLU A 137 -41.92 -8.33 6.54
CA GLU A 137 -40.84 -8.49 5.55
C GLU A 137 -41.18 -9.57 4.49
N ASP A 138 -40.80 -9.33 3.24
CA ASP A 138 -40.89 -10.34 2.19
C ASP A 138 -39.79 -11.41 2.32
N ALA A 139 -40.10 -12.66 2.00
CA ALA A 139 -39.14 -13.77 2.05
C ALA A 139 -37.92 -13.59 1.13
N LEU A 140 -38.08 -12.82 0.05
CA LEU A 140 -37.03 -12.57 -0.95
C LEU A 140 -36.50 -11.13 -0.89
N GLY A 141 -37.03 -10.30 0.01
CA GLY A 141 -36.61 -8.92 0.25
C GLY A 141 -35.38 -8.80 1.16
N PRO A 142 -34.93 -7.57 1.44
CA PRO A 142 -33.93 -7.31 2.48
C PRO A 142 -34.54 -7.55 3.87
N SER A 143 -33.68 -7.86 4.86
CA SER A 143 -34.08 -7.79 6.27
C SER A 143 -33.51 -6.54 6.91
N GLY A 144 -34.35 -5.75 7.57
CA GLY A 144 -33.93 -4.54 8.27
C GLY A 144 -32.94 -4.83 9.39
N SER A 145 -33.00 -6.02 10.00
CA SER A 145 -32.02 -6.47 11.01
C SER A 145 -30.63 -6.66 10.40
N THR A 146 -30.54 -7.35 9.26
CA THR A 146 -29.29 -7.57 8.53
C THR A 146 -28.73 -6.27 7.95
N ASP A 147 -29.58 -5.40 7.43
CA ASP A 147 -29.15 -4.09 6.89
C ASP A 147 -28.53 -3.23 8.00
N ASN A 148 -29.14 -3.20 9.19
CA ASN A 148 -28.58 -2.52 10.37
C ASN A 148 -27.22 -3.12 10.80
N LEU A 149 -27.06 -4.45 10.75
CA LEU A 149 -25.77 -5.10 11.00
C LEU A 149 -24.71 -4.71 9.95
N ILE A 150 -25.06 -4.72 8.66
CA ILE A 150 -24.14 -4.35 7.58
C ILE A 150 -23.76 -2.86 7.67
N LEU A 151 -24.72 -1.98 7.99
CA LEU A 151 -24.47 -0.55 8.22
C LEU A 151 -23.58 -0.31 9.45
N ALA A 152 -23.78 -1.05 10.55
CA ALA A 152 -22.92 -0.97 11.73
C ALA A 152 -21.49 -1.43 11.44
N ILE A 153 -21.33 -2.52 10.66
CA ILE A 153 -20.02 -2.98 10.19
C ILE A 153 -19.37 -1.93 9.28
N GLY A 154 -20.13 -1.33 8.35
CA GLY A 154 -19.66 -0.26 7.48
C GLY A 154 -19.22 0.98 8.26
N ALA A 155 -19.99 1.41 9.26
CA ALA A 155 -19.64 2.51 10.15
C ALA A 155 -18.39 2.21 10.98
N TRP A 156 -18.27 1.01 11.55
CA TRP A 156 -17.05 0.57 12.24
C TRP A 156 -15.84 0.49 11.30
N GLN A 157 -16.04 0.01 10.07
CA GLN A 157 -15.01 0.01 9.05
C GLN A 157 -14.60 1.45 8.69
N SER A 158 -15.52 2.40 8.59
CA SER A 158 -15.19 3.81 8.34
C SER A 158 -14.54 4.49 9.55
N SER A 159 -14.84 4.05 10.79
CA SER A 159 -14.21 4.56 12.00
C SER A 159 -12.72 4.16 12.08
N MET A 160 -11.85 5.15 12.32
CA MET A 160 -10.39 5.03 12.18
C MET A 160 -9.72 4.41 13.43
N ASN A 161 -10.25 3.27 13.89
CA ASN A 161 -9.86 2.64 15.14
C ASN A 161 -8.46 2.01 15.06
N GLY A 162 -7.42 2.81 15.32
CA GLY A 162 -6.06 2.33 15.55
C GLY A 162 -5.31 1.84 14.31
N THR A 163 -5.70 2.25 13.10
CA THR A 163 -5.08 1.78 11.84
C THR A 163 -4.94 2.88 10.79
N VAL A 164 -3.89 2.79 9.97
CA VAL A 164 -3.71 3.58 8.74
C VAL A 164 -3.98 2.68 7.52
N TRP A 165 -4.66 3.18 6.50
CA TRP A 165 -4.82 2.44 5.25
C TRP A 165 -3.51 2.40 4.47
N VAL A 166 -3.09 1.22 4.02
CA VAL A 166 -1.87 1.02 3.23
C VAL A 166 -2.19 0.29 1.93
N PHE A 167 -1.76 0.85 0.80
CA PHE A 167 -1.88 0.21 -0.52
C PHE A 167 -0.53 -0.34 -0.98
N ASP A 168 -0.50 -1.63 -1.27
CA ASP A 168 0.65 -2.38 -1.76
C ASP A 168 0.12 -3.51 -2.68
N GLY A 169 -0.31 -3.13 -3.89
CA GLY A 169 -1.09 -3.97 -4.81
C GLY A 169 -2.58 -4.14 -4.42
N TYR A 170 -2.90 -4.11 -3.14
CA TYR A 170 -4.26 -4.08 -2.59
C TYR A 170 -4.33 -3.26 -1.29
N TRP A 171 -5.54 -2.86 -0.88
CA TRP A 171 -5.77 -2.11 0.36
C TRP A 171 -5.70 -3.01 1.59
N THR A 172 -4.95 -2.56 2.59
CA THR A 172 -4.85 -3.19 3.92
C THR A 172 -4.94 -2.14 5.03
N ARG A 173 -5.23 -2.56 6.26
CA ARG A 173 -5.20 -1.69 7.45
C ARG A 173 -3.99 -2.04 8.31
N SER A 174 -3.09 -1.07 8.49
CA SER A 174 -1.85 -1.24 9.23
C SER A 174 -1.94 -0.59 10.61
N ALA A 175 -2.15 -1.43 11.63
CA ALA A 175 -2.01 -1.03 13.03
C ALA A 175 -0.55 -0.72 13.42
N ASP A 176 0.41 -1.33 12.72
CA ASP A 176 1.84 -1.08 12.96
C ASP A 176 2.26 0.30 12.45
N LEU A 177 1.80 0.69 11.26
CA LEU A 177 2.06 2.04 10.75
C LEU A 177 1.40 3.09 11.65
N TYR A 178 0.18 2.83 12.14
CA TYR A 178 -0.49 3.70 13.10
C TYR A 178 0.34 3.91 14.37
N LYS A 179 0.85 2.84 15.00
CA LYS A 179 1.74 2.91 16.18
C LYS A 179 3.09 3.57 15.91
N GLU A 180 3.58 3.56 14.68
CA GLU A 180 4.81 4.26 14.30
C GLU A 180 4.56 5.75 14.02
N VAL A 181 3.35 6.10 13.56
CA VAL A 181 2.90 7.48 13.40
C VAL A 181 2.58 8.12 14.76
N GLU A 182 1.93 7.39 15.67
CA GLU A 182 1.68 7.78 17.08
C GLU A 182 2.96 8.23 17.82
N LYS A 183 4.13 7.71 17.42
CA LYS A 183 5.43 8.06 17.99
C LYS A 183 6.18 9.14 17.19
N ALA A 184 5.68 9.55 16.03
CA ALA A 184 6.26 10.63 15.26
C ALA A 184 5.99 11.99 15.94
N SER A 185 6.79 12.99 15.61
CA SER A 185 6.61 14.38 16.06
C SER A 185 7.59 15.25 15.29
N TRP A 186 7.20 16.49 15.01
CA TRP A 186 8.06 17.49 14.37
C TRP A 186 9.33 17.81 15.16
N ASP A 187 9.37 17.57 16.47
CA ASP A 187 10.57 17.74 17.30
C ASP A 187 11.65 16.72 16.97
N LYS A 188 11.26 15.52 16.51
CA LYS A 188 12.16 14.42 16.12
C LYS A 188 12.64 14.56 14.67
N VAL A 189 12.07 15.47 13.89
CA VAL A 189 12.47 15.76 12.51
C VAL A 189 13.53 16.85 12.51
N ILE A 190 14.74 16.55 12.04
CA ILE A 190 15.77 17.58 11.82
C ILE A 190 15.54 18.20 10.44
N LEU A 191 15.01 19.41 10.44
CA LEU A 191 14.61 20.19 9.28
C LEU A 191 14.54 21.67 9.67
N LYS A 192 14.69 22.58 8.70
CA LYS A 192 14.55 24.03 8.92
C LYS A 192 13.20 24.37 9.55
N GLU A 193 13.26 25.10 10.66
CA GLU A 193 12.09 25.45 11.49
C GLU A 193 11.00 26.19 10.71
N SER A 194 11.39 27.03 9.74
CA SER A 194 10.46 27.68 8.82
C SER A 194 9.69 26.69 7.93
N MET A 195 10.35 25.61 7.47
CA MET A 195 9.72 24.58 6.66
C MET A 195 8.76 23.72 7.47
N LYS A 196 9.10 23.36 8.72
CA LYS A 196 8.17 22.67 9.64
C LYS A 196 6.88 23.48 9.82
N LYS A 197 7.03 24.76 10.17
CA LYS A 197 5.90 25.68 10.41
C LYS A 197 5.03 25.90 9.17
N ASP A 198 5.63 26.07 7.99
CA ASP A 198 4.87 26.21 6.75
C ASP A 198 4.15 24.91 6.38
N LEU A 199 4.79 23.74 6.51
CA LEU A 199 4.15 22.44 6.24
C LEU A 199 2.94 22.18 7.17
N THR A 200 3.12 22.36 8.48
CA THR A 200 2.03 22.22 9.46
C THR A 200 0.92 23.23 9.20
N SER A 201 1.25 24.51 9.02
CA SER A 201 0.24 25.54 8.78
C SER A 201 -0.50 25.38 7.44
N VAL A 202 0.14 24.83 6.40
CA VAL A 202 -0.51 24.60 5.10
C VAL A 202 -1.50 23.45 5.14
N ILE A 203 -1.21 22.39 5.91
CA ILE A 203 -2.08 21.22 6.02
C ILE A 203 -3.27 21.48 6.96
N GLU A 204 -3.03 22.10 8.12
CA GLU A 204 -4.10 22.46 9.07
C GLU A 204 -5.10 23.42 8.44
N ARG A 205 -4.61 24.56 7.91
CA ARG A 205 -5.47 25.55 7.25
C ARG A 205 -6.23 24.99 6.07
N PHE A 206 -5.70 23.99 5.35
CA PHE A 206 -6.46 23.36 4.27
C PHE A 206 -7.71 22.66 4.80
N PHE A 207 -7.57 21.84 5.85
CA PHE A 207 -8.69 21.13 6.44
C PHE A 207 -9.64 22.05 7.21
N ASP A 208 -9.14 23.15 7.79
CA ASP A 208 -9.92 24.13 8.56
C ASP A 208 -10.61 25.21 7.71
N SER A 209 -10.43 25.22 6.37
CA SER A 209 -10.96 26.27 5.48
C SER A 209 -12.01 25.77 4.48
N LYS A 210 -12.65 24.62 4.71
CA LYS A 210 -13.60 24.01 3.76
C LYS A 210 -14.64 25.01 3.25
N GLU A 211 -15.29 25.72 4.16
CA GLU A 211 -16.36 26.69 3.89
C GLU A 211 -15.86 27.86 3.03
N VAL A 212 -14.59 28.24 3.17
CA VAL A 212 -13.95 29.32 2.39
C VAL A 212 -13.72 28.87 0.94
N TYR A 213 -13.39 27.60 0.71
CA TYR A 213 -13.29 27.05 -0.64
C TYR A 213 -14.66 26.96 -1.32
N GLU A 214 -15.69 26.55 -0.57
CA GLU A 214 -17.08 26.47 -1.03
C GLU A 214 -17.65 27.86 -1.39
N ASP A 215 -17.48 28.87 -0.53
CA ASP A 215 -17.94 30.26 -0.77
C ASP A 215 -17.25 30.91 -1.99
N LEU A 216 -15.94 30.67 -2.16
CA LEU A 216 -15.18 31.15 -3.32
C LEU A 216 -15.42 30.33 -4.60
N GLY A 217 -16.15 29.21 -4.53
CA GLY A 217 -16.42 28.34 -5.68
C GLY A 217 -15.18 27.68 -6.29
N VAL A 218 -14.13 27.43 -5.47
CA VAL A 218 -12.86 26.84 -5.93
C VAL A 218 -12.70 25.40 -5.40
N PRO A 219 -12.14 24.46 -6.20
CA PRO A 219 -12.02 23.06 -5.79
C PRO A 219 -11.25 22.89 -4.47
N TRP A 220 -11.83 22.17 -3.51
CA TRP A 220 -11.21 21.95 -2.20
C TRP A 220 -10.21 20.79 -2.24
N LYS A 221 -9.19 20.92 -3.08
CA LYS A 221 -8.08 19.96 -3.21
C LYS A 221 -6.73 20.66 -3.19
N ARG A 222 -5.69 19.97 -2.73
CA ARG A 222 -4.32 20.51 -2.68
C ARG A 222 -3.28 19.41 -2.87
N GLY A 223 -2.19 19.71 -3.58
CA GLY A 223 -1.09 18.78 -3.79
C GLY A 223 0.27 19.35 -3.36
N LEU A 224 1.06 18.57 -2.61
CA LEU A 224 2.46 18.85 -2.28
C LEU A 224 3.42 17.79 -2.85
N ILE A 225 4.59 18.21 -3.36
CA ILE A 225 5.70 17.31 -3.71
C ILE A 225 6.82 17.47 -2.68
N PHE A 226 7.31 16.37 -2.12
CA PHE A 226 8.53 16.29 -1.30
C PHE A 226 9.66 15.73 -2.17
N GLY A 227 10.54 16.60 -2.66
CA GLY A 227 11.59 16.22 -3.60
C GLY A 227 12.99 16.39 -3.02
N GLY A 228 13.91 15.49 -3.36
CA GLY A 228 15.32 15.61 -2.98
C GLY A 228 15.99 14.25 -2.78
N PRO A 229 17.32 14.20 -2.57
CA PRO A 229 18.08 12.96 -2.44
C PRO A 229 17.53 11.99 -1.36
N PRO A 230 17.75 10.67 -1.51
CA PRO A 230 17.31 9.67 -0.56
C PRO A 230 17.97 9.85 0.81
N GLY A 231 17.23 9.52 1.88
CA GLY A 231 17.74 9.58 3.25
C GLY A 231 17.77 10.98 3.90
N ASN A 232 17.11 11.99 3.33
CA ASN A 232 17.06 13.37 3.86
C ASN A 232 15.71 13.77 4.47
N GLY A 233 15.01 12.82 5.11
CA GLY A 233 13.88 13.15 5.98
C GLY A 233 12.49 13.30 5.34
N LYS A 234 12.31 12.98 4.04
CA LYS A 234 10.99 12.98 3.38
C LYS A 234 9.94 12.15 4.12
N THR A 235 10.18 10.83 4.27
CA THR A 235 9.24 9.88 4.89
C THR A 235 8.98 10.15 6.38
N ILE A 236 9.98 10.62 7.15
CA ILE A 236 9.75 10.98 8.56
C ILE A 236 8.93 12.28 8.70
N SER A 237 9.07 13.22 7.77
CA SER A 237 8.23 14.43 7.72
C SER A 237 6.79 14.10 7.31
N ILE A 238 6.59 13.14 6.40
CA ILE A 238 5.26 12.58 6.09
C ILE A 238 4.64 11.96 7.34
N LYS A 239 5.38 11.12 8.09
CA LYS A 239 4.88 10.56 9.36
C LYS A 239 4.56 11.62 10.41
N ALA A 240 5.31 12.74 10.46
CA ALA A 240 5.00 13.86 11.35
C ALA A 240 3.70 14.58 10.94
N LEU A 241 3.46 14.82 9.64
CA LEU A 241 2.17 15.32 9.15
C LEU A 241 1.01 14.38 9.51
N MET A 242 1.21 13.06 9.32
CA MET A 242 0.22 12.05 9.71
C MET A 242 -0.07 12.07 11.22
N HIS A 243 0.94 12.32 12.06
CA HIS A 243 0.76 12.45 13.51
C HIS A 243 -0.13 13.64 13.85
N THR A 244 0.20 14.82 13.30
CA THR A 244 -0.60 16.04 13.48
C THR A 244 -2.07 15.80 13.08
N LEU A 245 -2.30 15.18 11.93
CA LEU A 245 -3.65 14.91 11.45
C LEU A 245 -4.43 13.86 12.23
N LEU A 246 -3.78 12.82 12.76
CA LEU A 246 -4.46 11.69 13.43
C LEU A 246 -4.55 11.81 14.95
N PHE A 247 -3.67 12.60 15.59
CA PHE A 247 -3.51 12.64 17.05
C PHE A 247 -3.51 14.04 17.66
N GLU A 248 -3.15 15.09 16.92
CA GLU A 248 -3.09 16.48 17.46
C GLU A 248 -4.36 17.28 17.16
N ARG A 249 -5.14 16.89 16.14
CA ARG A 249 -6.44 17.51 15.80
C ARG A 249 -7.58 17.00 16.68
N ALA A 250 -8.55 17.88 16.97
CA ALA A 250 -9.80 17.52 17.64
C ALA A 250 -10.67 16.58 16.79
N GLU A 251 -10.67 16.78 15.47
CA GLU A 251 -11.25 15.88 14.47
C GLU A 251 -10.12 15.23 13.66
N PRO A 252 -9.80 13.94 13.90
CA PRO A 252 -8.76 13.23 13.18
C PRO A 252 -9.07 13.09 11.68
N ILE A 253 -8.08 13.37 10.85
CA ILE A 253 -8.17 13.23 9.39
C ILE A 253 -7.54 11.90 8.94
N PRO A 254 -8.26 11.03 8.23
CA PRO A 254 -7.73 9.75 7.76
C PRO A 254 -6.51 9.94 6.84
N THR A 255 -5.53 9.04 6.98
CA THR A 255 -4.45 8.91 6.00
C THR A 255 -4.56 7.61 5.21
N LEU A 256 -4.37 7.73 3.90
CA LEU A 256 -4.14 6.64 2.97
C LEU A 256 -2.66 6.66 2.53
N TYR A 257 -1.95 5.56 2.73
CA TYR A 257 -0.51 5.45 2.46
C TYR A 257 -0.24 4.49 1.29
N VAL A 258 0.11 5.03 0.13
CA VAL A 258 0.40 4.25 -1.08
C VAL A 258 1.89 4.06 -1.21
N LYS A 259 2.36 2.81 -1.20
CA LYS A 259 3.77 2.46 -1.46
C LYS A 259 4.07 2.22 -2.94
N SER A 260 3.10 1.66 -3.67
CA SER A 260 3.23 1.33 -5.09
C SER A 260 1.86 1.12 -5.73
N ALA A 261 1.66 1.71 -6.91
CA ALA A 261 0.45 1.55 -7.72
C ALA A 261 0.84 1.47 -9.22
N PRO A 262 1.38 0.33 -9.68
CA PRO A 262 2.12 0.24 -10.95
C PRO A 262 1.24 0.15 -12.21
N ASN A 263 -0.09 0.15 -12.07
CA ASN A 263 -1.03 0.01 -13.18
C ASN A 263 -2.31 0.85 -12.98
N SER A 264 -3.06 1.07 -14.06
CA SER A 264 -4.27 1.92 -14.06
C SER A 264 -5.37 1.43 -13.11
N TYR A 265 -5.53 0.11 -12.93
CA TYR A 265 -6.48 -0.45 -11.96
C TYR A 265 -6.09 -0.09 -10.52
N SER A 266 -4.81 -0.25 -10.16
CA SER A 266 -4.28 0.14 -8.85
C SER A 266 -4.45 1.63 -8.59
N ILE A 267 -4.16 2.49 -9.58
CA ILE A 267 -4.31 3.94 -9.45
C ILE A 267 -5.78 4.33 -9.26
N ARG A 268 -6.70 3.74 -10.02
CA ARG A 268 -8.14 3.95 -9.83
C ARG A 268 -8.60 3.50 -8.44
N ALA A 269 -8.21 2.30 -8.02
CA ALA A 269 -8.53 1.78 -6.68
C ALA A 269 -7.97 2.66 -5.55
N VAL A 270 -6.84 3.34 -5.78
CA VAL A 270 -6.28 4.32 -4.85
C VAL A 270 -7.17 5.55 -4.73
N PHE A 271 -7.51 6.19 -5.86
CA PHE A 271 -8.30 7.42 -5.85
C PHE A 271 -9.77 7.18 -5.45
N THR A 272 -10.39 6.07 -5.86
CA THR A 272 -11.73 5.68 -5.39
C THR A 272 -11.78 5.57 -3.86
N GLN A 273 -10.78 4.96 -3.23
CA GLN A 273 -10.72 4.86 -1.76
C GLN A 273 -10.43 6.20 -1.08
N ALA A 274 -9.62 7.07 -1.71
CA ALA A 274 -9.36 8.42 -1.20
C ALA A 274 -10.64 9.28 -1.22
N ARG A 275 -11.40 9.28 -2.33
CA ARG A 275 -12.70 9.96 -2.44
C ARG A 275 -13.70 9.45 -1.40
N ALA A 276 -13.76 8.14 -1.19
CA ALA A 276 -14.63 7.51 -0.19
C ALA A 276 -14.27 7.83 1.27
N LEU A 277 -13.06 8.34 1.53
CA LEU A 277 -12.58 8.73 2.86
C LEU A 277 -12.36 10.24 3.00
N ALA A 278 -12.80 11.05 2.02
CA ALA A 278 -12.65 12.49 2.05
C ALA A 278 -13.44 13.12 3.22
N PRO A 279 -12.88 14.11 3.94
CA PRO A 279 -11.55 14.70 3.77
C PRO A 279 -10.42 13.78 4.25
N CYS A 280 -9.32 13.67 3.47
CA CYS A 280 -8.22 12.77 3.77
C CYS A 280 -6.85 13.29 3.32
N LEU A 281 -5.80 12.78 3.97
CA LEU A 281 -4.42 12.83 3.47
C LEU A 281 -4.14 11.60 2.59
N LEU A 282 -3.82 11.81 1.32
CA LEU A 282 -3.35 10.77 0.40
C LEU A 282 -1.82 10.89 0.24
N VAL A 283 -1.08 9.96 0.83
CA VAL A 283 0.38 9.85 0.68
C VAL A 283 0.70 8.93 -0.50
N LEU A 284 1.53 9.43 -1.42
CA LEU A 284 2.08 8.69 -2.56
C LEU A 284 3.61 8.62 -2.38
N GLU A 285 4.12 7.55 -1.78
CA GLU A 285 5.57 7.37 -1.60
C GLU A 285 6.23 6.93 -2.92
N ASP A 286 7.40 7.51 -3.21
CA ASP A 286 8.21 7.28 -4.41
C ASP A 286 7.35 7.30 -5.70
N ILE A 287 6.74 8.45 -5.99
CA ILE A 287 5.77 8.66 -7.07
C ILE A 287 6.29 8.26 -8.45
N GLU A 288 7.61 8.22 -8.68
CA GLU A 288 8.26 7.63 -9.85
C GLU A 288 7.84 6.16 -10.11
N THR A 289 7.46 5.41 -9.08
CA THR A 289 6.94 4.04 -9.19
C THR A 289 5.47 3.97 -9.63
N ILE A 290 4.73 5.08 -9.48
CA ILE A 290 3.31 5.21 -9.78
C ILE A 290 3.10 5.87 -11.15
N VAL A 291 3.90 6.91 -11.44
CA VAL A 291 3.81 7.72 -12.67
C VAL A 291 4.90 7.28 -13.65
N THR A 292 4.60 6.18 -14.34
CA THR A 292 5.41 5.60 -15.43
C THR A 292 4.85 6.04 -16.78
N PRO A 293 5.57 5.84 -17.92
CA PRO A 293 5.04 6.15 -19.25
C PRO A 293 3.67 5.52 -19.55
N ASN A 294 3.39 4.32 -19.01
CA ASN A 294 2.14 3.60 -19.24
C ASN A 294 1.00 4.05 -18.31
N THR A 295 1.31 4.65 -17.16
CA THR A 295 0.32 5.05 -16.15
C THR A 295 0.09 6.55 -16.07
N ARG A 296 1.00 7.38 -16.60
CA ARG A 296 0.99 8.85 -16.56
C ARG A 296 -0.37 9.46 -16.87
N SER A 297 -0.97 9.13 -18.02
CA SER A 297 -2.24 9.73 -18.45
C SER A 297 -3.41 9.34 -17.53
N TYR A 298 -3.43 8.11 -17.03
CA TYR A 298 -4.44 7.65 -16.06
C TYR A 298 -4.29 8.37 -14.71
N PHE A 299 -3.07 8.45 -14.18
CA PHE A 299 -2.80 9.18 -12.93
C PHE A 299 -3.18 10.65 -13.02
N PHE A 300 -2.90 11.30 -14.15
CA PHE A 300 -3.29 12.68 -14.42
C PHE A 300 -4.80 12.89 -14.45
N ASN A 301 -5.55 11.98 -15.07
CA ASN A 301 -7.02 12.07 -15.12
C ASN A 301 -7.65 11.95 -13.72
N GLU A 302 -7.11 11.05 -12.88
CA GLU A 302 -7.55 10.86 -11.50
C GLU A 302 -7.20 12.06 -10.60
N LEU A 303 -6.00 12.65 -10.75
CA LEU A 303 -5.54 13.80 -9.95
C LEU A 303 -6.17 15.14 -10.38
N ASP A 304 -6.35 15.35 -11.68
CA ASP A 304 -7.02 16.56 -12.22
C ASP A 304 -8.48 16.62 -11.75
N GLY A 305 -9.13 15.47 -11.58
CA GLY A 305 -10.48 15.36 -11.04
C GLY A 305 -11.56 15.37 -12.12
N LEU A 306 -11.54 14.37 -13.02
CA LEU A 306 -12.73 14.03 -13.82
C LEU A 306 -13.91 13.54 -12.94
N GLU A 307 -13.59 13.03 -11.75
CA GLU A 307 -14.51 12.76 -10.64
C GLU A 307 -14.19 13.73 -9.49
N ASN A 308 -15.12 13.97 -8.56
CA ASN A 308 -14.91 14.93 -7.48
C ASN A 308 -13.73 14.52 -6.57
N ASN A 309 -12.79 15.44 -6.35
CA ASN A 309 -11.60 15.30 -5.50
C ASN A 309 -11.62 16.27 -4.29
N ASP A 310 -12.76 16.87 -3.96
CA ASP A 310 -12.90 17.73 -2.76
C ASP A 310 -12.51 16.97 -1.48
N GLY A 311 -11.81 17.66 -0.58
CA GLY A 311 -11.27 17.11 0.67
C GLY A 311 -9.96 16.33 0.52
N LEU A 312 -9.43 16.13 -0.69
CA LEU A 312 -8.16 15.42 -0.90
C LEU A 312 -6.96 16.38 -0.76
N PHE A 313 -6.14 16.11 0.26
CA PHE A 313 -4.79 16.66 0.37
C PHE A 313 -3.78 15.57 -0.06
N VAL A 314 -3.08 15.77 -1.16
CA VAL A 314 -2.13 14.79 -1.72
C VAL A 314 -0.70 15.19 -1.36
N VAL A 315 0.09 14.27 -0.80
CA VAL A 315 1.54 14.42 -0.60
C VAL A 315 2.27 13.33 -1.37
N ALA A 316 3.06 13.73 -2.37
CA ALA A 316 3.90 12.82 -3.15
C ALA A 316 5.37 12.97 -2.74
N SER A 317 6.10 11.88 -2.50
CA SER A 317 7.56 11.93 -2.37
C SER A 317 8.25 11.48 -3.67
N THR A 318 9.45 12.02 -3.92
CA THR A 318 10.34 11.51 -4.97
C THR A 318 11.81 11.65 -4.58
N ASN A 319 12.63 10.71 -5.06
CA ASN A 319 14.10 10.78 -4.92
C ASN A 319 14.78 11.48 -6.10
N PHE A 320 14.05 11.67 -7.22
CA PHE A 320 14.57 12.14 -8.50
C PHE A 320 13.75 13.32 -9.03
N LEU A 321 13.74 14.43 -8.29
CA LEU A 321 12.93 15.60 -8.62
C LEU A 321 13.24 16.16 -10.01
N GLU A 322 14.49 16.02 -10.47
CA GLU A 322 14.96 16.41 -11.80
C GLU A 322 14.44 15.52 -12.94
N ARG A 323 14.05 14.27 -12.62
CA ARG A 323 13.45 13.30 -13.56
C ARG A 323 11.93 13.28 -13.48
N LEU A 324 11.34 13.95 -12.48
CA LEU A 324 9.92 13.97 -12.25
C LEU A 324 9.19 14.57 -13.45
N ASP A 325 8.07 13.95 -13.84
CA ASP A 325 7.34 14.37 -15.03
C ASP A 325 7.00 15.88 -15.00
N PRO A 326 7.29 16.65 -16.06
CA PRO A 326 7.00 18.08 -16.08
C PRO A 326 5.51 18.41 -15.88
N GLY A 327 4.60 17.48 -16.20
CA GLY A 327 3.18 17.59 -15.95
C GLY A 327 2.78 17.42 -14.48
N LEU A 328 3.66 16.91 -13.61
CA LEU A 328 3.48 16.93 -12.15
C LEU A 328 4.01 18.24 -11.55
N SER A 329 5.22 18.66 -11.95
CA SER A 329 5.96 19.74 -11.28
C SER A 329 5.71 21.14 -11.84
N LYS A 330 5.30 21.27 -13.11
CA LYS A 330 5.15 22.58 -13.79
C LYS A 330 3.71 22.95 -14.15
N ARG A 331 2.73 22.06 -13.95
CA ARG A 331 1.32 22.33 -14.27
C ARG A 331 0.57 22.75 -12.99
N PRO A 332 0.09 24.00 -12.88
CA PRO A 332 -0.77 24.42 -11.77
C PRO A 332 -2.02 23.53 -11.66
N SER A 333 -2.60 23.45 -10.45
CA SER A 333 -3.77 22.63 -10.04
C SER A 333 -3.57 21.13 -9.77
N ARG A 334 -2.35 20.60 -9.96
CA ARG A 334 -1.97 19.22 -9.58
C ARG A 334 -1.18 19.17 -8.29
N PHE A 335 -0.04 19.85 -8.28
CA PHE A 335 0.82 20.04 -7.12
C PHE A 335 1.17 21.52 -7.04
N ASP A 336 0.74 22.17 -5.96
CA ASP A 336 0.75 23.62 -5.81
C ASP A 336 2.07 24.13 -5.22
N ARG A 337 2.80 23.26 -4.49
CA ARG A 337 4.13 23.55 -3.93
C ARG A 337 5.01 22.31 -3.96
N THR A 338 6.32 22.55 -4.14
CA THR A 338 7.38 21.54 -3.97
C THR A 338 8.27 21.95 -2.80
N TYR A 339 8.42 21.05 -1.82
CA TYR A 339 9.34 21.18 -0.70
C TYR A 339 10.62 20.40 -1.01
N ILE A 340 11.75 21.09 -0.94
CA ILE A 340 13.06 20.53 -1.25
C ILE A 340 13.71 20.02 0.04
N PHE A 341 14.11 18.75 0.03
CA PHE A 341 14.85 18.08 1.10
C PHE A 341 16.30 17.84 0.63
N PRO A 342 17.18 18.86 0.71
CA PRO A 342 18.56 18.76 0.26
C PRO A 342 19.40 17.87 1.21
N LEU A 343 20.68 17.71 0.90
CA LEU A 343 21.65 17.23 1.89
C LEU A 343 21.71 18.22 3.08
N PRO A 344 21.89 17.74 4.33
CA PRO A 344 21.87 18.58 5.51
C PRO A 344 23.07 19.54 5.55
N ASP A 345 22.77 20.80 5.86
CA ASP A 345 23.80 21.81 6.09
C ASP A 345 24.57 21.56 7.40
N LEU A 346 25.69 22.25 7.61
CA LEU A 346 26.54 22.03 8.79
C LEU A 346 25.75 22.14 10.10
N LYS A 347 24.77 23.06 10.20
CA LYS A 347 23.96 23.22 11.41
C LYS A 347 23.02 22.02 11.60
N GLU A 348 22.41 21.53 10.52
CA GLU A 348 21.59 20.32 10.54
C GLU A 348 22.39 19.06 10.92
N ARG A 349 23.64 18.95 10.45
CA ARG A 349 24.56 17.88 10.85
C ARG A 349 25.00 17.98 12.32
N VAL A 350 25.21 19.19 12.85
CA VAL A 350 25.47 19.42 14.29
C VAL A 350 24.26 18.98 15.13
N MET A 351 23.04 19.40 14.75
CA MET A 351 21.81 18.97 15.44
C MET A 351 21.64 17.44 15.40
N TYR A 352 22.04 16.78 14.31
CA TYR A 352 22.03 15.32 14.21
C TYR A 352 23.06 14.65 15.14
N CYS A 353 24.24 15.26 15.33
CA CYS A 353 25.22 14.80 16.31
C CYS A 353 24.72 15.01 17.75
N GLU A 354 24.05 16.12 18.06
CA GLU A 354 23.43 16.38 19.36
C GLU A 354 22.28 15.40 19.68
N PHE A 355 21.49 15.03 18.68
CA PHE A 355 20.48 13.97 18.80
C PHE A 355 21.12 12.63 19.20
N TRP A 356 22.19 12.21 18.53
CA TRP A 356 22.92 11.00 18.90
C TRP A 356 23.58 11.09 20.29
N ARG A 357 24.12 12.26 20.66
CA ARG A 357 24.62 12.52 22.01
C ARG A 357 23.53 12.35 23.07
N SER A 358 22.32 12.88 22.84
CA SER A 358 21.18 12.71 23.73
C SER A 358 20.81 11.23 23.90
N LYS A 359 20.73 10.50 22.78
CA LYS A 359 20.46 9.05 22.73
C LYS A 359 21.53 8.21 23.46
N LEU A 360 22.77 8.67 23.51
CA LEU A 360 23.90 8.00 24.16
C LEU A 360 24.18 8.48 25.60
N LYS A 361 23.55 9.57 26.07
CA LYS A 361 23.80 10.22 27.38
C LYS A 361 23.83 9.28 28.59
N HIS A 362 23.08 8.18 28.56
CA HIS A 362 22.98 7.20 29.65
C HIS A 362 23.96 6.02 29.53
N LYS A 363 24.80 5.98 28.48
CA LYS A 363 25.77 4.92 28.22
C LYS A 363 27.14 5.29 28.80
N LYS A 364 27.41 4.88 30.04
CA LYS A 364 28.67 5.16 30.77
C LYS A 364 29.95 4.73 30.03
N SER A 365 29.86 3.80 29.07
CA SER A 365 30.99 3.31 28.27
C SER A 365 31.31 4.17 27.04
N ILE A 366 30.61 5.30 26.82
CA ILE A 366 30.80 6.20 25.69
C ILE A 366 30.87 7.64 26.20
N ASP A 367 32.05 8.26 26.08
CA ASP A 367 32.21 9.69 26.36
C ASP A 367 31.91 10.52 25.10
N PHE A 368 30.89 11.39 25.20
CA PHE A 368 30.41 12.24 24.10
C PHE A 368 30.11 13.67 24.62
N PRO A 369 31.15 14.50 24.80
CA PRO A 369 31.00 15.92 25.15
C PRO A 369 30.30 16.71 24.03
N LEU A 370 29.63 17.81 24.38
CA LEU A 370 28.81 18.59 23.44
C LEU A 370 29.65 19.23 22.33
N GLU A 371 30.85 19.67 22.69
CA GLU A 371 31.80 20.36 21.82
C GLU A 371 32.33 19.46 20.70
N MET A 372 32.15 18.13 20.81
CA MET A 372 32.50 17.15 19.78
C MET A 372 31.48 17.13 18.62
N CYS A 373 30.26 17.64 18.80
CA CYS A 373 29.24 17.65 17.74
C CYS A 373 29.67 18.48 16.52
N ASN A 374 30.35 19.62 16.73
CA ASN A 374 30.90 20.46 15.66
C ASN A 374 31.96 19.74 14.78
N PRO A 375 33.06 19.20 15.32
CA PRO A 375 34.06 18.51 14.50
C PRO A 375 33.51 17.23 13.85
N MET A 376 32.56 16.50 14.48
CA MET A 376 31.90 15.36 13.84
C MET A 376 31.05 15.77 12.63
N ALA A 377 30.32 16.88 12.74
CA ALA A 377 29.54 17.45 11.65
C ALA A 377 30.41 18.05 10.51
N ALA A 378 31.62 18.50 10.84
CA ALA A 378 32.59 19.02 9.88
C ALA A 378 33.20 17.91 9.00
N VAL A 379 33.57 16.76 9.57
CA VAL A 379 34.16 15.64 8.78
C VAL A 379 33.15 14.90 7.91
N THR A 380 31.85 15.09 8.16
CA THR A 380 30.71 14.45 7.46
C THR A 380 30.03 15.34 6.42
N ASP A 381 30.79 16.24 5.78
CA ASP A 381 30.26 17.00 4.64
C ASP A 381 29.81 16.09 3.47
N ASP A 382 28.79 16.54 2.73
CA ASP A 382 28.01 15.80 1.72
C ASP A 382 27.23 14.56 2.21
N PHE A 383 27.18 14.24 3.50
CA PHE A 383 26.43 13.08 3.99
C PHE A 383 24.94 13.39 4.16
N SER A 384 24.05 12.53 3.64
CA SER A 384 22.63 12.54 4.01
C SER A 384 22.43 12.10 5.47
N PHE A 385 21.25 12.34 6.06
CA PHE A 385 20.96 11.83 7.41
C PHE A 385 21.05 10.30 7.50
N ALA A 386 20.79 9.56 6.41
CA ALA A 386 21.01 8.12 6.35
C ALA A 386 22.51 7.75 6.41
N PHE A 387 23.38 8.46 5.69
CA PHE A 387 24.84 8.25 5.79
C PHE A 387 25.41 8.66 7.15
N LEU A 388 24.87 9.72 7.78
CA LEU A 388 25.19 10.07 9.17
C LEU A 388 24.76 8.96 10.13
N GLN A 389 23.54 8.41 9.96
CA GLN A 389 23.04 7.30 10.76
C GLN A 389 23.96 6.08 10.67
N GLU A 390 24.36 5.70 9.45
CA GLU A 390 25.27 4.59 9.21
C GLU A 390 26.64 4.84 9.87
N CYS A 391 27.20 6.04 9.71
CA CYS A 391 28.46 6.40 10.35
C CYS A 391 28.41 6.24 11.89
N PHE A 392 27.34 6.70 12.54
CA PHE A 392 27.13 6.50 13.97
C PHE A 392 26.95 5.02 14.34
N VAL A 393 26.15 4.27 13.59
CA VAL A 393 25.89 2.84 13.87
C VAL A 393 27.16 2.00 13.70
N ALA A 394 27.86 2.13 12.57
CA ALA A 394 29.13 1.45 12.31
C ALA A 394 30.19 1.76 13.38
N THR A 395 30.29 3.04 13.78
CA THR A 395 31.19 3.47 14.87
C THR A 395 30.88 2.75 16.18
N LEU A 396 29.60 2.72 16.59
CA LEU A 396 29.19 2.08 17.84
C LEU A 396 29.38 0.56 17.81
N LEU A 397 29.19 -0.08 16.65
CA LEU A 397 29.44 -1.52 16.49
C LEU A 397 30.93 -1.87 16.58
N ILE A 398 31.82 -1.03 16.04
CA ILE A 398 33.28 -1.21 16.17
C ILE A 398 33.72 -1.04 17.64
N ILE A 399 33.20 -0.03 18.33
CA ILE A 399 33.48 0.18 19.76
C ILE A 399 32.97 -1.00 20.59
N ALA A 400 31.77 -1.50 20.31
CA ALA A 400 31.22 -2.66 21.00
C ALA A 400 32.06 -3.94 20.80
N ARG A 401 32.56 -4.19 19.58
CA ARG A 401 33.49 -5.30 19.31
C ARG A 401 34.79 -5.14 20.09
N ARG A 402 35.44 -3.97 20.01
CA ARG A 402 36.66 -3.67 20.77
C ARG A 402 36.49 -3.78 22.28
N GLN A 403 35.31 -3.50 22.82
CA GLN A 403 35.01 -3.70 24.25
C GLN A 403 34.86 -5.19 24.61
N GLN A 404 34.50 -6.05 23.66
CA GLN A 404 34.54 -7.52 23.84
C GLN A 404 35.97 -8.07 23.66
N ASP A 405 36.75 -7.50 22.75
CA ASP A 405 38.14 -7.91 22.50
C ASP A 405 39.10 -7.43 23.60
N ARG A 406 38.81 -6.31 24.29
CA ARG A 406 39.64 -5.72 25.36
C ARG A 406 39.64 -6.46 26.69
N ASP A 407 38.88 -7.54 26.85
CA ASP A 407 39.18 -8.55 27.89
C ASP A 407 40.49 -9.32 27.57
N GLY A 408 41.13 -9.05 26.42
CA GLY A 408 42.48 -9.49 26.05
C GLY A 408 43.42 -8.35 25.65
N THR A 409 44.12 -7.78 26.63
CA THR A 409 45.31 -6.89 26.52
C THR A 409 45.15 -5.50 25.86
N ASP A 410 45.81 -4.53 26.50
CA ASP A 410 45.87 -3.11 26.14
C ASP A 410 47.25 -2.76 25.57
N ASP A 411 47.33 -1.80 24.64
CA ASP A 411 48.52 -0.96 24.49
C ASP A 411 48.18 0.39 23.82
N GLY A 412 48.91 1.42 24.25
CA GLY A 412 48.70 2.83 23.89
C GLY A 412 49.55 3.30 22.70
N GLY A 413 49.34 4.56 22.31
CA GLY A 413 50.10 5.19 21.23
C GLY A 413 49.57 6.57 20.88
N ASP A 414 50.16 7.59 21.52
CA ASP A 414 49.88 9.01 21.31
C ASP A 414 50.80 9.64 20.26
N ASP A 415 50.36 10.78 19.73
CA ASP A 415 51.06 11.65 18.79
C ASP A 415 50.29 13.01 18.76
N GLU A 416 50.85 14.15 18.34
CA GLU A 416 50.16 15.48 18.29
C GLU A 416 50.41 16.25 16.98
N ASP A 417 49.55 17.14 16.44
CA ASP A 417 48.20 17.56 16.87
C ASP A 417 47.14 17.28 15.76
N LEU A 418 46.12 18.15 15.55
CA LEU A 418 44.70 17.82 15.34
C LEU A 418 44.06 16.92 16.42
N ARG A 419 44.75 16.65 17.53
CA ARG A 419 44.53 15.41 18.31
C ARG A 419 43.77 15.61 19.63
N LYS A 420 43.36 16.84 20.02
CA LYS A 420 42.41 17.09 21.15
C LYS A 420 41.21 16.14 21.17
N TRP A 421 40.61 15.85 20.01
CA TRP A 421 39.45 14.95 19.91
C TRP A 421 39.83 13.48 19.66
N ARG A 422 41.03 13.19 19.16
CA ARG A 422 41.49 11.81 18.89
C ARG A 422 41.73 10.98 20.16
N ARG A 423 41.86 11.63 21.33
CA ARG A 423 41.81 10.96 22.66
C ARG A 423 40.46 10.28 22.95
N TYR A 424 39.38 10.71 22.32
CA TYR A 424 38.06 10.10 22.48
C TYR A 424 37.91 8.99 21.45
N GLU A 425 37.78 7.75 21.92
CA GLU A 425 37.63 6.59 21.04
C GLU A 425 36.44 6.74 20.07
N LEU A 426 35.32 7.33 20.55
CA LEU A 426 34.16 7.66 19.73
C LEU A 426 34.54 8.49 18.49
N PHE A 427 35.26 9.60 18.69
CA PHE A 427 35.66 10.49 17.60
C PHE A 427 36.67 9.82 16.67
N LYS A 428 37.69 9.13 17.23
CA LYS A 428 38.73 8.43 16.45
C LYS A 428 38.12 7.37 15.52
N VAL A 429 37.16 6.58 16.00
CA VAL A 429 36.48 5.58 15.17
C VAL A 429 35.53 6.24 14.16
N PHE A 430 34.77 7.26 14.57
CA PHE A 430 33.83 7.98 13.70
C PHE A 430 34.52 8.70 12.53
N GLU A 431 35.66 9.35 12.77
CA GLU A 431 36.43 10.01 11.71
C GLU A 431 36.90 9.00 10.64
N GLU A 432 37.36 7.82 11.06
CA GLU A 432 37.76 6.76 10.12
C GLU A 432 36.55 6.14 9.39
N GLN A 433 35.39 5.97 10.06
CA GLN A 433 34.16 5.54 9.36
C GLN A 433 33.67 6.56 8.35
N ALA A 434 33.73 7.86 8.67
CA ALA A 434 33.39 8.93 7.73
C ALA A 434 34.30 8.92 6.48
N LYS A 435 35.61 8.67 6.65
CA LYS A 435 36.55 8.51 5.52
C LYS A 435 36.20 7.30 4.65
N LEU A 436 35.83 6.17 5.26
CA LEU A 436 35.45 4.94 4.52
C LEU A 436 34.14 5.13 3.75
N LEU A 437 33.10 5.68 4.38
CA LEU A 437 31.82 5.97 3.74
C LEU A 437 31.95 7.00 2.62
N ARG A 438 32.83 8.01 2.76
CA ARG A 438 33.11 8.98 1.69
C ARG A 438 33.73 8.30 0.46
N LYS A 439 34.70 7.40 0.63
CA LYS A 439 35.27 6.63 -0.49
C LYS A 439 34.24 5.77 -1.22
N GLN A 440 33.27 5.21 -0.48
CA GLN A 440 32.15 4.48 -1.08
C GLN A 440 31.23 5.39 -1.88
N LEU A 441 30.86 6.56 -1.33
CA LEU A 441 30.07 7.59 -2.03
C LEU A 441 30.73 8.04 -3.33
N GLU A 442 32.04 8.30 -3.30
CA GLU A 442 32.83 8.69 -4.48
C GLU A 442 32.85 7.56 -5.53
N GLY A 443 33.13 6.31 -5.12
CA GLY A 443 33.08 5.15 -6.01
C GLY A 443 31.70 4.92 -6.64
N SER A 444 30.62 5.05 -5.86
CA SER A 444 29.26 4.95 -6.37
C SER A 444 28.88 6.07 -7.34
N LYS A 445 29.38 7.31 -7.15
CA LYS A 445 29.19 8.40 -8.11
C LYS A 445 29.86 8.07 -9.45
N THR A 446 31.08 7.53 -9.45
CA THR A 446 31.79 7.13 -10.69
C THR A 446 31.02 6.06 -11.46
N VAL A 447 30.60 4.97 -10.78
CA VAL A 447 29.83 3.89 -11.41
C VAL A 447 28.45 4.36 -11.90
N ALA A 448 27.80 5.28 -11.17
CA ALA A 448 26.53 5.87 -11.61
C ALA A 448 26.70 6.70 -12.89
N VAL A 449 27.78 7.48 -13.02
CA VAL A 449 28.09 8.25 -14.24
C VAL A 449 28.40 7.32 -15.42
N GLU A 450 29.20 6.26 -15.22
CA GLU A 450 29.50 5.26 -16.26
C GLU A 450 28.26 4.49 -16.73
N THR A 451 27.36 4.11 -15.81
CA THR A 451 26.09 3.46 -16.18
C THR A 451 25.12 4.41 -16.86
N MET A 452 25.11 5.70 -16.50
CA MET A 452 24.30 6.71 -17.20
C MET A 452 24.80 6.94 -18.62
N THR A 453 26.10 7.13 -18.86
CA THR A 453 26.64 7.31 -20.22
C THR A 453 26.43 6.08 -21.10
N LEU A 454 26.51 4.86 -20.55
CA LEU A 454 26.14 3.63 -21.27
C LEU A 454 24.65 3.54 -21.59
N SER A 455 23.77 4.07 -20.73
CA SER A 455 22.31 4.12 -21.00
C SER A 455 21.94 5.18 -22.04
N GLU A 456 22.59 6.34 -22.03
CA GLU A 456 22.44 7.41 -23.02
C GLU A 456 22.98 6.96 -24.39
N ALA A 457 24.10 6.24 -24.42
CA ALA A 457 24.64 5.63 -25.64
C ALA A 457 23.67 4.59 -26.23
N ARG A 458 22.98 3.78 -25.41
CA ARG A 458 21.93 2.86 -25.88
C ARG A 458 20.73 3.62 -26.46
N LEU A 459 20.28 4.68 -25.80
CA LEU A 459 19.20 5.54 -26.29
C LEU A 459 19.52 6.25 -27.62
N GLN A 460 20.79 6.47 -27.95
CA GLN A 460 21.20 7.00 -29.26
C GLN A 460 21.23 5.95 -30.37
N VAL A 461 21.32 4.65 -30.06
CA VAL A 461 21.37 3.58 -31.06
C VAL A 461 19.98 3.13 -31.53
N ASP A 462 18.94 3.26 -30.70
CA ASP A 462 17.56 2.86 -31.04
C ASP A 462 16.79 3.88 -31.92
N VAL A 463 17.46 4.89 -32.49
CA VAL A 463 16.83 5.92 -33.35
C VAL A 463 17.32 5.87 -34.81
N GLN A 464 17.59 4.66 -35.34
CA GLN A 464 17.67 4.41 -36.78
C GLN A 464 17.09 3.04 -37.19
N VAL A 465 15.76 2.95 -37.21
CA VAL A 465 15.05 1.93 -38.01
C VAL A 465 14.03 2.64 -38.89
N GLU A 466 14.49 3.12 -40.06
CA GLU A 466 13.60 3.69 -41.08
C GLU A 466 12.69 2.63 -41.70
N ALA A 467 11.49 3.04 -42.07
CA ALA A 467 10.48 2.16 -42.65
C ALA A 467 10.86 1.74 -44.09
N LEU A 468 10.72 0.44 -44.39
CA LEU A 468 10.73 -0.08 -45.76
C LEU A 468 9.42 -0.82 -46.09
N PRO A 469 8.92 -0.75 -47.34
CA PRO A 469 7.53 -1.01 -47.65
C PRO A 469 7.23 -2.48 -47.95
N VAL A 470 6.04 -2.94 -47.54
CA VAL A 470 5.53 -4.30 -47.83
C VAL A 470 4.88 -4.37 -49.21
N ARG A 471 5.39 -5.23 -50.11
CA ARG A 471 4.66 -5.68 -51.32
C ARG A 471 5.25 -6.97 -51.93
N GLY A 472 4.39 -7.97 -52.17
CA GLY A 472 4.48 -8.81 -53.39
C GLY A 472 5.02 -10.26 -53.33
N LEU A 473 4.10 -11.21 -53.14
CA LEU A 473 3.95 -12.48 -53.90
C LEU A 473 5.02 -13.62 -53.88
N ARG A 474 4.53 -14.76 -53.33
CA ARG A 474 4.56 -16.16 -53.83
C ARG A 474 5.77 -17.10 -53.62
N ARG A 475 5.37 -18.34 -53.29
CA ARG A 475 6.14 -19.59 -53.08
C ARG A 475 7.00 -20.01 -54.27
N SER A 476 8.14 -20.65 -53.96
CA SER A 476 8.37 -22.05 -54.37
C SER A 476 9.37 -22.75 -53.43
N ASP A 477 8.92 -23.87 -52.87
CA ASP A 477 9.62 -25.12 -52.54
C ASP A 477 10.97 -25.17 -51.79
N SER A 478 10.89 -25.94 -50.69
CA SER A 478 11.86 -26.91 -50.16
C SER A 478 12.97 -26.48 -49.17
N THR A 479 13.00 -27.28 -48.10
CA THR A 479 14.09 -27.57 -47.14
C THR A 479 14.55 -26.49 -46.14
N GLU A 480 14.56 -26.94 -44.87
CA GLU A 480 15.26 -26.38 -43.70
C GLU A 480 14.85 -24.99 -43.19
N GLY A 481 13.73 -24.98 -42.45
CA GLY A 481 13.49 -23.99 -41.41
C GLY A 481 13.68 -24.60 -40.02
N GLN A 482 14.67 -24.11 -39.25
CA GLN A 482 14.69 -24.23 -37.79
C GLN A 482 14.65 -22.83 -37.17
N LEU A 483 13.44 -22.39 -36.81
CA LEU A 483 13.22 -21.39 -35.77
C LEU A 483 12.47 -22.12 -34.65
N LEU A 484 13.14 -22.29 -33.52
CA LEU A 484 12.63 -23.02 -32.36
C LEU A 484 11.45 -22.28 -31.73
N VAL A 485 10.24 -22.60 -32.17
CA VAL A 485 9.03 -22.36 -31.38
C VAL A 485 8.96 -23.46 -30.32
N LEU A 486 9.24 -23.11 -29.06
CA LEU A 486 8.97 -23.99 -27.92
C LEU A 486 7.46 -24.10 -27.70
N HIS A 487 6.80 -24.93 -28.51
CA HIS A 487 5.52 -25.52 -28.13
C HIS A 487 5.77 -26.45 -26.96
N ALA A 488 5.38 -26.02 -25.76
CA ALA A 488 5.18 -26.93 -24.64
C ALA A 488 3.88 -27.71 -24.86
N GLU A 489 3.93 -28.72 -25.75
CA GLU A 489 2.96 -29.81 -25.71
C GLU A 489 3.18 -30.58 -24.41
N ALA A 490 2.38 -30.26 -23.40
CA ALA A 490 2.22 -31.15 -22.26
C ALA A 490 1.42 -32.37 -22.76
N SER A 491 2.11 -33.50 -23.01
CA SER A 491 1.38 -34.76 -23.18
C SER A 491 0.66 -35.08 -21.87
N GLU A 492 -0.63 -35.44 -21.97
CA GLU A 492 -1.46 -35.71 -20.79
C GLU A 492 -1.01 -36.97 -20.03
N ASP A 493 -0.13 -37.78 -20.62
CA ASP A 493 0.33 -39.08 -20.11
C ASP A 493 1.31 -39.02 -18.93
N VAL A 494 1.86 -37.85 -18.56
CA VAL A 494 2.93 -37.77 -17.55
C VAL A 494 2.43 -37.48 -16.13
N LEU A 495 1.23 -36.93 -15.94
CA LEU A 495 0.71 -36.56 -14.60
C LEU A 495 -0.80 -36.84 -14.44
N PRO A 496 -1.23 -38.10 -14.24
CA PRO A 496 -2.66 -38.40 -14.03
C PRO A 496 -3.23 -37.72 -12.78
N ASP A 497 -2.61 -37.95 -11.61
CA ASP A 497 -3.28 -37.82 -10.29
C ASP A 497 -3.03 -36.49 -9.53
N LEU A 498 -2.51 -35.45 -10.18
CA LEU A 498 -2.33 -34.14 -9.52
C LEU A 498 -3.57 -33.24 -9.64
N PRO A 499 -4.03 -32.57 -8.55
CA PRO A 499 -5.07 -31.56 -8.61
C PRO A 499 -4.77 -30.45 -9.62
N TYR A 500 -5.80 -29.93 -10.30
CA TYR A 500 -5.66 -28.93 -11.37
C TYR A 500 -4.81 -27.70 -10.98
N GLN A 501 -4.91 -27.23 -9.73
CA GLN A 501 -4.09 -26.12 -9.22
C GLN A 501 -2.59 -26.45 -9.17
N ALA A 502 -2.21 -27.69 -8.85
CA ALA A 502 -0.82 -28.12 -8.86
C ALA A 502 -0.27 -28.23 -10.30
N LYS A 503 -1.08 -28.73 -11.25
CA LYS A 503 -0.74 -28.72 -12.68
C LYS A 503 -0.52 -27.29 -13.19
N LYS A 504 -1.38 -26.35 -12.81
CA LYS A 504 -1.25 -24.92 -13.17
C LYS A 504 0.02 -24.27 -12.58
N GLN A 505 0.35 -24.56 -11.32
CA GLN A 505 1.56 -24.02 -10.69
C GLN A 505 2.84 -24.58 -11.33
N TYR A 506 2.84 -25.85 -11.76
CA TYR A 506 3.99 -26.47 -12.44
C TYR A 506 4.31 -25.79 -13.77
N VAL A 507 3.29 -25.46 -14.57
CA VAL A 507 3.44 -24.73 -15.84
C VAL A 507 4.01 -23.33 -15.60
N ILE A 508 3.49 -22.60 -14.60
CA ILE A 508 3.97 -21.26 -14.24
C ILE A 508 5.45 -21.29 -13.80
N ASN A 509 5.82 -22.26 -12.96
CA ASN A 509 7.19 -22.41 -12.48
C ASN A 509 8.16 -22.81 -13.62
N SER A 510 7.71 -23.64 -14.56
CA SER A 510 8.51 -24.05 -15.73
C SER A 510 8.77 -22.86 -16.67
N ALA A 511 7.75 -22.04 -16.94
CA ALA A 511 7.90 -20.81 -17.73
C ALA A 511 8.83 -19.80 -17.04
N ALA A 512 8.73 -19.66 -15.71
CA ALA A 512 9.59 -18.77 -14.92
C ALA A 512 11.06 -19.24 -14.83
N TRP A 513 11.33 -20.53 -15.05
CA TRP A 513 12.69 -21.06 -15.16
C TRP A 513 13.28 -20.85 -16.56
N ALA A 514 12.48 -21.09 -17.61
CA ALA A 514 12.88 -20.85 -19.00
C ALA A 514 13.14 -19.37 -19.32
N ALA A 515 12.45 -18.44 -18.65
CA ALA A 515 12.68 -16.99 -18.76
C ALA A 515 13.88 -16.48 -17.92
N LYS A 516 14.68 -17.38 -17.34
CA LYS A 516 15.80 -17.08 -16.43
C LYS A 516 17.14 -17.67 -16.89
N GLN A 517 17.16 -18.35 -18.02
CA GLN A 517 18.35 -18.65 -18.82
C GLN A 517 18.36 -17.76 -20.07
#